data_AF-A0A821PZ72-F1
#
_entry.id   AF-A0A821PZ72-F1
#
_cell.length_a   1.000
_cell.length_b   1.000
_cell.length_c   1.000
_cell.angle_alpha   90.00
_cell.angle_beta   90.00
_cell.angle_gamma   90.00
#
_symmetry.space_group_name_H-M   'P 1'
#
loop_
_entity.id
_entity.type
_entity.pdbx_description
1 polymer ?
#
loop_
_entity_poly.entity_id
_entity_poly.type
_entity_poly.pdbx_seq_one_letter_code
_entity_poly.pdbx_strand_id
1 'polypeptide(L)'
;LFPELSWSKAATLLVHNVTHQYLFFNESNIELALAKTSDLLHYAYTKRSFIEKRVDYFDSELVEPGPEPRRLSDGNYLFLYNSARRLHLPTNHLKPNWDREYNLGWVIMDGNDPTKILARSDEPILSP
;
A
#
# COMPACT_ATOMS: atom_id res chain seq x y z
N LEU A 1 18.10 0.75 -5.62
CA LEU A 1 17.25 1.94 -5.35
C LEU A 1 17.24 2.17 -3.85
N PHE A 2 17.40 3.41 -3.40
CA PHE A 2 17.23 3.89 -2.01
C PHE A 2 18.15 3.25 -0.94
N PRO A 3 19.48 3.49 -0.98
CA PRO A 3 20.43 2.97 0.02
C PRO A 3 20.18 3.47 1.45
N GLU A 4 19.38 4.53 1.62
CA GLU A 4 18.98 5.09 2.90
C GLU A 4 17.91 4.27 3.64
N LEU A 5 17.23 3.34 2.95
CA LEU A 5 16.22 2.48 3.57
C LEU A 5 16.88 1.22 4.13
N SER A 6 16.70 0.98 5.42
CA SER A 6 17.22 -0.22 6.10
C SER A 6 16.53 -1.51 5.66
N TRP A 7 15.30 -1.40 5.15
CA TRP A 7 14.48 -2.52 4.67
C TRP A 7 13.44 -2.01 3.68
N SER A 8 13.09 -2.85 2.72
CA SER A 8 11.91 -2.68 1.88
C SER A 8 11.50 -4.03 1.30
N LYS A 9 10.19 -4.23 1.16
CA LYS A 9 9.58 -5.38 0.49
C LYS A 9 8.32 -4.93 -0.25
N ALA A 10 7.91 -5.73 -1.23
CA ALA A 10 6.80 -5.48 -2.15
C ALA A 10 6.92 -4.18 -2.95
N ALA A 11 6.45 -4.26 -4.18
CA ALA A 11 6.41 -3.11 -5.06
C ALA A 11 5.39 -3.36 -6.17
N THR A 12 4.74 -2.29 -6.60
CA THR A 12 3.94 -2.26 -7.81
C THR A 12 4.18 -0.95 -8.55
N LEU A 13 4.15 -1.02 -9.87
CA LEU A 13 4.40 0.11 -10.76
C LEU A 13 3.08 0.51 -11.42
N LEU A 14 2.72 1.79 -11.34
CA LEU A 14 1.70 2.37 -12.18
C LEU A 14 2.35 3.11 -13.36
N VAL A 15 2.13 2.59 -14.56
CA VAL A 15 2.47 3.31 -15.80
C VAL A 15 1.34 4.29 -16.11
N HIS A 16 1.43 5.48 -15.52
CA HIS A 16 0.35 6.46 -15.61
C HIS A 16 0.29 7.14 -16.99
N ASN A 17 1.44 7.62 -17.48
CA ASN A 17 1.58 8.11 -18.85
C ASN A 17 3.01 7.89 -19.37
N VAL A 18 3.30 8.35 -20.59
CA VAL A 18 4.60 8.15 -21.25
C VAL A 18 5.78 8.70 -20.44
N THR A 19 5.58 9.76 -19.67
CA THR A 19 6.65 10.50 -18.99
C THR A 19 6.57 10.46 -17.46
N HIS A 20 5.49 9.93 -16.89
CA HIS A 20 5.28 9.87 -15.45
C HIS A 20 4.80 8.48 -15.05
N GLN A 21 5.61 7.81 -14.25
CA GLN A 21 5.27 6.53 -13.64
C GLN A 21 5.54 6.56 -12.13
N TYR A 22 4.80 5.74 -11.40
CA TYR A 22 4.79 5.74 -9.94
C TYR A 22 5.08 4.35 -9.42
N LEU A 23 6.16 4.23 -8.63
CA LEU A 23 6.47 3.02 -7.89
C LEU A 23 5.89 3.15 -6.49
N PHE A 24 4.92 2.30 -6.19
CA PHE A 24 4.42 2.09 -4.84
C PHE A 24 5.17 0.92 -4.24
N PHE A 25 5.82 1.10 -3.11
CA PHE A 25 6.71 0.07 -2.56
C PHE A 25 6.72 0.12 -1.03
N ASN A 26 7.44 -0.81 -0.44
CA ASN A 26 7.69 -0.92 0.99
C ASN A 26 6.60 -1.67 1.77
N GLU A 27 7.07 -2.38 2.79
CA GLU A 27 6.33 -3.02 3.88
C GLU A 27 7.15 -2.66 5.13
N SER A 28 7.07 -1.41 5.56
CA SER A 28 7.70 -1.01 6.82
C SER A 28 6.64 -0.94 7.91
N ASN A 29 7.08 -0.94 9.18
CA ASN A 29 6.20 -0.80 10.34
C ASN A 29 5.42 0.53 10.39
N ILE A 30 5.47 1.36 9.34
CA ILE A 30 4.91 2.71 9.34
C ILE A 30 4.04 2.95 8.09
N GLU A 31 4.54 2.62 6.89
CA GLU A 31 3.89 3.09 5.66
C GLU A 31 4.23 2.28 4.38
N LEU A 32 3.33 2.41 3.41
CA LEU A 32 3.54 2.17 1.99
C LEU A 32 4.07 3.46 1.36
N ALA A 33 5.22 3.38 0.70
CA ALA A 33 6.01 4.49 0.18
C ALA A 33 5.80 4.74 -1.33
N LEU A 34 6.16 5.94 -1.80
CA LEU A 34 6.05 6.35 -3.20
C LEU A 34 7.38 6.84 -3.78
N ALA A 35 7.74 6.37 -4.97
CA ALA A 35 8.77 6.95 -5.80
C ALA A 35 8.24 7.27 -7.20
N LYS A 36 8.85 8.26 -7.87
CA LYS A 36 8.50 8.68 -9.23
C LYS A 36 9.61 8.35 -10.20
N THR A 37 9.28 8.05 -11.44
CA THR A 37 10.24 7.90 -12.54
C THR A 37 9.64 8.44 -13.84
N SER A 38 10.52 8.78 -14.78
CA SER A 38 10.18 9.18 -16.14
C SER A 38 10.81 8.29 -17.22
N ASP A 39 11.71 7.38 -16.83
CA ASP A 39 12.50 6.54 -17.73
C ASP A 39 12.57 5.07 -17.31
N LEU A 40 11.92 4.70 -16.20
CA LEU A 40 11.92 3.36 -15.58
C LEU A 40 13.30 2.86 -15.11
N LEU A 41 14.35 3.69 -15.22
CA LEU A 41 15.72 3.36 -14.83
C LEU A 41 16.11 4.09 -13.54
N HIS A 42 15.68 5.35 -13.40
CA HIS A 42 15.99 6.21 -12.27
C HIS A 42 14.70 6.56 -11.51
N TYR A 43 14.72 6.36 -10.20
CA TYR A 43 13.57 6.58 -9.34
C TYR A 43 13.89 7.63 -8.27
N ALA A 44 13.03 8.63 -8.15
CA ALA A 44 13.06 9.65 -7.12
C ALA A 44 12.12 9.27 -5.98
N TYR A 45 12.67 8.82 -4.84
CA TYR A 45 11.89 8.54 -3.65
C TYR A 45 11.31 9.84 -3.08
N THR A 46 10.00 9.89 -2.89
CA THR A 46 9.30 11.09 -2.42
C THR A 46 9.47 11.35 -0.92
N LYS A 47 9.93 10.34 -0.15
CA LYS A 47 10.04 10.38 1.32
C LYS A 47 8.73 10.75 2.02
N ARG A 48 7.60 10.45 1.37
CA ARG A 48 6.25 10.61 1.90
C ARG A 48 5.59 9.24 1.92
N SER A 49 4.89 8.97 3.01
CA SER A 49 3.88 7.93 3.08
C SER A 49 2.84 8.18 1.99
N PHE A 50 2.52 7.15 1.22
CA PHE A 50 1.38 7.17 0.31
C PHE A 50 0.15 6.58 1.00
N ILE A 51 0.28 5.42 1.64
CA ILE A 51 -0.74 4.88 2.55
C ILE A 51 -0.08 4.66 3.91
N GLU A 52 -0.69 5.25 4.95
CA GLU A 52 -0.29 5.07 6.35
C GLU A 52 -1.22 4.08 7.04
N LYS A 53 -0.70 3.43 8.08
CA LYS A 53 -1.51 2.62 8.99
C LYS A 53 -2.49 3.51 9.75
N ARG A 54 -3.68 2.98 10.07
CA ARG A 54 -4.67 3.70 10.87
C ARG A 54 -4.89 2.98 12.19
N VAL A 55 -4.71 3.69 13.29
CA VAL A 55 -5.00 3.19 14.64
C VAL A 55 -6.47 2.77 14.70
N ASP A 56 -6.75 1.59 15.27
CA ASP A 56 -8.08 1.00 15.43
C ASP A 56 -8.79 0.54 14.14
N TYR A 57 -8.12 0.55 12.97
CA TYR A 57 -8.64 -0.03 11.72
C TYR A 57 -8.02 -1.41 11.41
N PHE A 58 -8.55 -2.06 10.37
CA PHE A 58 -8.07 -3.34 9.84
C PHE A 58 -6.63 -3.29 9.30
N ASP A 59 -6.08 -2.08 9.10
CA ASP A 59 -4.75 -1.80 8.59
C ASP A 59 -3.85 -1.09 9.62
N SER A 60 -4.06 -1.40 10.89
CA SER A 60 -3.35 -0.81 12.03
C SER A 60 -1.93 -1.32 12.25
N GLU A 61 -1.61 -2.53 11.81
CA GLU A 61 -0.31 -3.17 12.02
C GLU A 61 0.59 -3.05 10.79
N LEU A 62 0.01 -3.17 9.58
CA LEU A 62 0.73 -3.20 8.31
C LEU A 62 -0.12 -2.65 7.17
N VAL A 63 0.54 -1.99 6.22
CA VAL A 63 0.05 -1.67 4.88
C VAL A 63 1.15 -1.97 3.86
N GLU A 64 0.80 -2.62 2.76
CA GLU A 64 1.76 -3.12 1.77
C GLU A 64 1.10 -3.07 0.37
N PRO A 65 1.84 -2.68 -0.69
CA PRO A 65 1.27 -2.60 -2.03
C PRO A 65 0.82 -3.98 -2.51
N GLY A 66 -0.38 -4.02 -3.11
CA GLY A 66 -0.90 -5.21 -3.76
C GLY A 66 -0.63 -5.21 -5.27
N PRO A 67 -1.60 -5.62 -6.11
CA PRO A 67 -1.44 -5.62 -7.57
C PRO A 67 -1.33 -4.20 -8.15
N GLU A 68 -0.99 -4.12 -9.43
CA GLU A 68 -1.01 -2.87 -10.20
C GLU A 68 -2.38 -2.17 -10.09
N PRO A 69 -2.41 -0.85 -9.82
CA PRO A 69 -3.65 -0.08 -9.81
C PRO A 69 -4.42 -0.21 -11.13
N ARG A 70 -5.72 -0.48 -11.03
CA ARG A 70 -6.60 -0.62 -12.19
C ARG A 70 -7.31 0.69 -12.50
N ARG A 71 -7.21 1.14 -13.74
CA ARG A 71 -7.96 2.32 -14.21
C ARG A 71 -9.45 2.00 -14.29
N LEU A 72 -10.26 2.87 -13.73
CA LEU A 72 -11.71 2.81 -13.72
C LEU A 72 -12.30 3.56 -14.93
N SER A 73 -13.60 3.35 -15.19
CA SER A 73 -14.30 3.95 -16.32
C SER A 73 -14.44 5.48 -16.22
N ASP A 74 -14.39 6.04 -15.01
CA ASP A 74 -14.39 7.48 -14.75
C ASP A 74 -13.00 8.12 -14.89
N GLY A 75 -11.97 7.33 -15.19
CA GLY A 75 -10.59 7.77 -15.37
C GLY A 75 -9.72 7.70 -14.11
N ASN A 76 -10.31 7.50 -12.93
CA ASN A 76 -9.60 7.31 -11.66
C ASN A 76 -8.95 5.92 -11.57
N TYR A 77 -8.20 5.64 -10.50
CA TYR A 77 -7.57 4.33 -10.29
C TYR A 77 -8.06 3.66 -9.01
N LEU A 78 -8.45 2.39 -9.11
CA LEU A 78 -8.60 1.50 -7.98
C LEU A 78 -7.24 0.87 -7.65
N PHE A 79 -6.76 1.06 -6.43
CA PHE A 79 -5.56 0.38 -5.95
C PHE A 79 -5.89 -0.48 -4.74
N LEU A 80 -5.66 -1.78 -4.87
CA LEU A 80 -5.82 -2.76 -3.80
C LEU A 80 -4.51 -2.90 -3.03
N TYR A 81 -4.59 -2.92 -1.70
CA TYR A 81 -3.43 -3.05 -0.83
C TYR A 81 -3.63 -4.16 0.20
N ASN A 82 -2.54 -4.85 0.52
CA ASN A 82 -2.49 -5.80 1.63
C ASN A 82 -2.36 -5.02 2.94
N SER A 83 -2.95 -5.53 4.00
CA SER A 83 -2.90 -4.92 5.32
C SER A 83 -2.93 -5.96 6.41
N ALA A 84 -2.60 -5.56 7.63
CA ALA A 84 -2.85 -6.39 8.79
C ALA A 84 -3.30 -5.58 9.99
N ARG A 85 -4.02 -6.24 10.89
CA ARG A 85 -4.24 -5.81 12.27
C ARG A 85 -3.74 -6.87 13.23
N ARG A 86 -3.39 -6.44 14.45
CA ARG A 86 -3.01 -7.36 15.51
C ARG A 86 -4.26 -7.94 16.18
N LEU A 87 -4.28 -9.25 16.40
CA LEU A 87 -5.32 -9.95 17.13
C LEU A 87 -4.91 -10.11 18.59
N HIS A 88 -5.87 -9.89 19.50
CA HIS A 88 -5.71 -10.20 20.92
C HIS A 88 -6.17 -11.64 21.18
N LEU A 89 -5.34 -12.61 20.80
CA LEU A 89 -5.64 -14.02 21.02
C LEU A 89 -5.31 -14.45 22.46
N PRO A 90 -6.08 -15.39 23.04
CA PRO A 90 -5.74 -16.03 24.29
C PRO A 90 -4.35 -16.68 24.25
N THR A 91 -3.63 -16.70 25.37
CA THR A 91 -2.26 -17.25 25.46
C THR A 91 -2.15 -18.75 25.19
N ASN A 92 -3.27 -19.47 25.18
CA ASN A 92 -3.35 -20.91 24.87
C ASN A 92 -3.69 -21.21 23.40
N HIS A 93 -3.61 -20.24 22.50
CA HIS A 93 -3.84 -20.47 21.07
C HIS A 93 -2.82 -21.45 20.48
N LEU A 94 -3.29 -22.36 19.63
CA LEU A 94 -2.53 -23.53 19.16
C LEU A 94 -1.47 -23.22 18.08
N LYS A 95 -1.41 -21.99 17.56
CA LYS A 95 -0.51 -21.63 16.45
C LYS A 95 0.41 -20.46 16.85
N PRO A 96 1.71 -20.66 17.03
CA PRO A 96 2.62 -19.56 17.32
C PRO A 96 2.59 -18.50 16.20
N ASN A 97 2.71 -17.22 16.58
CA ASN A 97 2.73 -16.05 15.67
C ASN A 97 1.45 -15.87 14.84
N TRP A 98 0.30 -16.32 15.35
CA TRP A 98 -0.99 -16.12 14.70
C TRP A 98 -1.73 -14.88 15.22
N ASP A 99 -1.00 -13.89 15.74
CA ASP A 99 -1.53 -12.65 16.27
C ASP A 99 -1.72 -11.56 15.19
N ARG A 100 -1.68 -11.93 13.90
CA ARG A 100 -1.95 -11.03 12.77
C ARG A 100 -3.08 -11.56 11.89
N GLU A 101 -4.07 -10.71 11.67
CA GLU A 101 -5.11 -10.92 10.67
C GLU A 101 -4.77 -10.08 9.44
N TYR A 102 -4.56 -10.75 8.31
CA TYR A 102 -4.28 -10.10 7.04
C TYR A 102 -5.57 -9.79 6.30
N ASN A 103 -5.66 -8.60 5.75
CA ASN A 103 -6.88 -8.02 5.22
C ASN A 103 -6.62 -7.33 3.87
N LEU A 104 -7.60 -7.37 2.97
CA LEU A 104 -7.55 -6.67 1.68
C LEU A 104 -8.29 -5.34 1.77
N GLY A 105 -7.57 -4.22 1.61
CA GLY A 105 -8.13 -2.87 1.53
C GLY A 105 -8.09 -2.30 0.12
N TRP A 106 -8.74 -1.15 -0.07
CA TRP A 106 -8.65 -0.40 -1.33
C TRP A 106 -8.58 1.12 -1.12
N VAL A 107 -7.97 1.79 -2.10
CA VAL A 107 -8.05 3.25 -2.29
C VAL A 107 -8.50 3.57 -3.72
N ILE A 108 -9.21 4.68 -3.88
CA ILE A 108 -9.41 5.34 -5.16
C ILE A 108 -8.42 6.48 -5.27
N MET A 109 -7.58 6.47 -6.29
CA MET A 109 -6.62 7.52 -6.58
C MET A 109 -7.14 8.42 -7.72
N ASP A 110 -6.79 9.70 -7.67
CA ASP A 110 -7.13 10.65 -8.72
C ASP A 110 -6.49 10.25 -10.06
N GLY A 111 -7.31 10.25 -11.12
CA GLY A 111 -6.90 9.85 -12.46
C GLY A 111 -5.90 10.79 -13.13
N ASN A 112 -5.85 12.07 -12.74
CA ASN A 112 -4.91 13.08 -13.25
C ASN A 112 -3.67 13.21 -12.37
N ASP A 113 -3.81 12.96 -11.07
CA ASP A 113 -2.72 12.98 -10.10
C ASP A 113 -2.79 11.74 -9.19
N PRO A 114 -2.19 10.61 -9.60
CA PRO A 114 -2.25 9.35 -8.84
C PRO A 114 -1.58 9.39 -7.46
N THR A 115 -0.98 10.53 -7.07
CA THR A 115 -0.46 10.74 -5.72
C THR A 115 -1.54 11.16 -4.73
N LYS A 116 -2.74 11.48 -5.20
CA LYS A 116 -3.89 11.87 -4.38
C LYS A 116 -4.85 10.71 -4.19
N ILE A 117 -5.13 10.38 -2.93
CA ILE A 117 -6.18 9.43 -2.55
C ILE A 117 -7.50 10.21 -2.41
N LEU A 118 -8.50 9.84 -3.21
CA LEU A 118 -9.84 10.41 -3.19
C LEU A 118 -10.76 9.69 -2.20
N ALA A 119 -10.56 8.38 -2.05
CA ALA A 119 -11.31 7.56 -1.10
C ALA A 119 -10.45 6.38 -0.64
N ARG A 120 -10.70 5.90 0.58
CA ARG A 120 -10.08 4.72 1.17
C ARG A 120 -11.16 3.91 1.89
N SER A 121 -11.07 2.59 1.84
CA SER A 121 -12.03 1.73 2.52
C SER A 121 -11.90 1.84 4.04
N ASP A 122 -13.01 1.93 4.76
CA ASP A 122 -13.03 1.86 6.23
C ASP A 122 -13.05 0.43 6.73
N GLU A 123 -13.59 -0.49 5.92
CA GLU A 123 -13.61 -1.93 6.17
C GLU A 123 -12.82 -2.69 5.09
N PRO A 124 -12.31 -3.90 5.41
CA PRO A 124 -11.67 -4.74 4.41
C PRO A 124 -12.71 -5.32 3.45
N ILE A 125 -12.33 -5.49 2.18
CA ILE A 125 -13.18 -6.20 1.20
C ILE A 125 -13.04 -7.72 1.29
N LEU A 126 -11.97 -8.20 1.93
CA LEU A 126 -11.73 -9.61 2.20
C LEU A 126 -10.94 -9.75 3.50
N SER A 127 -11.45 -10.59 4.39
CA SER A 127 -10.83 -11.07 5.62
C SER A 127 -10.94 -12.60 5.67
N PRO A 128 -9.93 -13.33 6.17
CA PRO A 128 -9.99 -14.78 6.39
C PRO A 128 -10.99 -15.22 7.46
#